data_AF-A0A1Z9X274-F1
#
_entry.id   AF-A0A1Z9X274-F1
#
_cell.length_a   1.000
_cell.length_b   1.000
_cell.length_c   1.000
_cell.angle_alpha   90.00
_cell.angle_beta   90.00
_cell.angle_gamma   90.00
#
_symmetry.space_group_name_H-M   'P 1'
#
loop_
_entity.id
_entity.type
_entity.pdbx_description
1 polymer ?
#
loop_
_entity_poly.entity_id
_entity_poly.type
_entity_poly.pdbx_seq_one_letter_code
_entity_poly.pdbx_strand_id
1 'polypeptide(L)'
;MRIVLISGAGLSSTSGAPVYNDISHHPLYEAFNNPDNDEVEVVANQIADKFLSLSPSKAHRECALIESVCNQLDIEFCHYTLNVDALIEKAGGSAQHVYGSVQAPSSLVKFRSMPQVDLSALNWGPDDIVFLLGVSEQGLPLAYITSCIDSAGGNVFSYNLQHNEELIGTQIVGDLSHTFSCAEVLRRIPLPISVADFGIGADVEFAEFSICGTDYTIFFTGYENSTVNPDMISSGAEKLDVGDVTRVFEVKFDVSQNIGNNTAYMRPKRNLSFKELNVLGQILMAYIYSHYACSEVKPSMYVAEASYPELNAFYRRLANCHGVELLWVHRLINNPHQQRISGDFHAFKPTS
;
A
#
# COMPACT_ATOMS: atom_id res chain seq x y z
N MET A 1 11.30 0.63 -11.96
CA MET A 1 10.18 1.14 -11.17
C MET A 1 10.61 1.28 -9.74
N ARG A 2 10.42 2.47 -9.15
CA ARG A 2 10.59 2.69 -7.71
C ARG A 2 9.32 3.32 -7.13
N ILE A 3 8.99 2.99 -5.89
CA ILE A 3 7.88 3.59 -5.15
C ILE A 3 8.46 4.63 -4.19
N VAL A 4 8.03 5.88 -4.33
CA VAL A 4 8.50 6.98 -3.48
C VAL A 4 7.35 7.57 -2.70
N LEU A 5 7.45 7.59 -1.37
CA LEU A 5 6.59 8.40 -0.52
C LEU A 5 7.31 9.72 -0.19
N ILE A 6 6.63 10.84 -0.36
CA ILE A 6 7.09 12.15 0.15
C ILE A 6 6.03 12.64 1.12
N SER A 7 6.35 12.70 2.41
CA SER A 7 5.40 13.12 3.44
C SER A 7 5.74 14.47 4.08
N GLY A 8 4.69 15.20 4.43
CA GLY A 8 4.76 16.48 5.11
C GLY A 8 3.89 16.51 6.37
N ALA A 9 3.72 17.69 6.94
CA ALA A 9 3.10 17.86 8.25
C ALA A 9 1.65 17.35 8.30
N GLY A 10 0.95 17.30 7.17
CA GLY A 10 -0.39 16.74 7.08
C GLY A 10 -0.45 15.23 7.37
N LEU A 11 0.65 14.48 7.21
CA LEU A 11 0.72 13.09 7.67
C LEU A 11 0.74 13.04 9.20
N SER A 12 1.60 13.82 9.84
CA SER A 12 1.79 13.81 11.29
C SER A 12 0.66 14.49 12.06
N SER A 13 -0.14 15.36 11.41
CA SER A 13 -1.33 15.96 12.02
C SER A 13 -2.38 14.93 12.42
N THR A 14 -2.45 13.79 11.70
CA THR A 14 -3.29 12.64 12.09
C THR A 14 -2.86 11.98 13.41
N SER A 15 -1.66 12.30 13.90
CA SER A 15 -1.12 11.90 15.20
C SER A 15 -1.18 13.03 16.24
N GLY A 16 -1.81 14.16 15.91
CA GLY A 16 -1.86 15.35 16.76
C GLY A 16 -0.60 16.21 16.71
N ALA A 17 0.32 15.96 15.77
CA ALA A 17 1.43 16.87 15.53
C ALA A 17 0.90 18.20 14.94
N PRO A 18 1.44 19.36 15.35
CA PRO A 18 1.00 20.62 14.79
C PRO A 18 1.50 20.78 13.34
N VAL A 19 0.71 21.42 12.47
CA VAL A 19 1.14 21.73 11.09
C VAL A 19 1.92 23.04 11.04
N TYR A 20 2.52 23.35 9.89
CA TYR A 20 3.33 24.58 9.73
C TYR A 20 2.61 25.85 10.18
N ASN A 21 1.35 26.03 9.76
CA ASN A 21 0.54 27.19 10.13
C ASN A 21 0.23 27.28 11.64
N ASP A 22 0.27 26.15 12.36
CA ASP A 22 0.08 26.13 13.81
C ASP A 22 1.36 26.52 14.54
N ILE A 23 2.52 26.10 14.03
CA ILE A 23 3.82 26.29 14.70
C ILE A 23 4.55 27.56 14.27
N SER A 24 4.24 28.16 13.12
CA SER A 24 5.00 29.29 12.56
C SER A 24 5.09 30.50 13.48
N HIS A 25 4.16 30.63 14.42
CA HIS A 25 4.10 31.70 15.42
C HIS A 25 4.37 31.20 16.85
N HIS A 26 4.75 29.94 17.02
CA HIS A 26 5.03 29.39 18.34
C HIS A 26 6.41 29.89 18.82
N PRO A 27 6.57 30.38 20.07
CA PRO A 27 7.82 30.96 20.55
C PRO A 27 9.06 30.07 20.38
N LEU A 28 8.92 28.76 20.61
CA LEU A 28 10.00 27.79 20.35
C LEU A 28 10.40 27.70 18.87
N TYR A 29 9.44 27.81 17.95
CA TYR A 29 9.72 27.76 16.52
C TYR A 29 10.42 29.06 16.06
N GLU A 30 9.98 30.21 16.55
CA GLU A 30 10.65 31.50 16.32
C GLU A 30 12.08 31.49 16.88
N ALA A 31 12.26 31.00 18.12
CA ALA A 31 13.57 30.88 18.74
C ALA A 31 14.48 29.92 17.98
N PHE A 32 13.97 28.81 17.45
CA PHE A 32 14.74 27.85 16.67
C PHE A 32 15.21 28.44 15.32
N ASN A 33 14.35 29.21 14.66
CA ASN A 33 14.65 29.84 13.37
C ASN A 33 15.40 31.18 13.48
N ASN A 34 15.57 31.71 14.69
CA ASN A 34 16.37 32.91 14.90
C ASN A 34 17.86 32.60 14.63
N PRO A 35 18.50 33.24 13.62
CA PRO A 35 19.90 32.99 13.30
C PRO A 35 20.86 33.39 14.43
N ASP A 36 20.48 34.34 15.27
CA ASP A 36 21.28 34.90 16.36
C ASP A 36 21.06 34.18 17.71
N ASN A 37 20.34 33.05 17.72
CA ASN A 37 20.07 32.32 18.94
C ASN A 37 21.24 31.38 19.31
N ASP A 38 22.05 31.82 20.29
CA ASP A 38 23.16 31.04 20.85
C ASP A 38 22.71 29.76 21.60
N GLU A 39 21.42 29.65 21.94
CA GLU A 39 20.82 28.50 22.64
C GLU A 39 20.01 27.58 21.69
N VAL A 40 20.24 27.66 20.37
CA VAL A 40 19.47 26.89 19.37
C VAL A 40 19.45 25.38 19.64
N GLU A 41 20.54 24.82 20.17
CA GLU A 41 20.62 23.39 20.55
C GLU A 41 19.67 23.07 21.72
N VAL A 42 19.54 23.96 22.71
CA VAL A 42 18.60 23.77 23.83
C VAL A 42 17.17 23.81 23.32
N VAL A 43 16.86 24.74 22.41
CA VAL A 43 15.54 24.83 21.76
C VAL A 43 15.25 23.57 20.94
N ALA A 44 16.22 23.06 20.19
CA ALA A 44 16.08 21.82 19.42
C ALA A 44 15.74 20.62 20.31
N ASN A 45 16.38 20.50 21.48
CA ASN A 45 16.05 19.46 22.46
C ASN A 45 14.63 19.60 23.01
N GLN A 46 14.18 20.82 23.33
CA GLN A 46 12.80 21.05 23.80
C GLN A 46 11.75 20.72 22.72
N ILE A 47 12.05 21.01 21.46
CA ILE A 47 11.22 20.58 20.33
C ILE A 47 11.19 19.06 20.27
N ALA A 48 12.35 18.41 20.35
CA ALA A 48 12.45 16.95 20.29
C ALA A 48 11.61 16.27 21.37
N ASP A 49 11.67 16.73 22.62
CA ASP A 49 10.87 16.18 23.72
C ASP A 49 9.36 16.18 23.42
N LYS A 50 8.84 17.26 22.83
CA LYS A 50 7.42 17.35 22.45
C LYS A 50 7.05 16.32 21.40
N PHE A 51 7.83 16.21 20.32
CA PHE A 51 7.53 15.30 19.21
C PHE A 51 7.78 13.83 19.58
N LEU A 52 8.74 13.55 20.46
CA LEU A 52 9.03 12.20 20.94
C LEU A 52 7.91 11.62 21.82
N SER A 53 7.01 12.43 22.39
CA SER A 53 5.81 11.91 23.07
C SER A 53 4.69 11.45 22.13
N LEU A 54 4.73 11.83 20.85
CA LEU A 54 3.66 11.50 19.90
C LEU A 54 3.68 10.01 19.53
N SER A 55 2.51 9.50 19.16
CA SER A 55 2.31 8.10 18.76
C SER A 55 1.85 8.00 17.30
N PRO A 56 2.31 6.99 16.54
CA PRO A 56 1.96 6.85 15.13
C PRO A 56 0.48 6.55 14.94
N SER A 57 -0.15 7.32 14.04
CA SER A 57 -1.51 7.12 13.57
C SER A 57 -1.62 5.91 12.63
N LYS A 58 -2.84 5.65 12.15
CA LYS A 58 -3.08 4.63 11.11
C LYS A 58 -2.26 4.90 9.85
N ALA A 59 -2.20 6.15 9.37
CA ALA A 59 -1.50 6.49 8.12
C ALA A 59 0.00 6.17 8.17
N HIS A 60 0.67 6.39 9.31
CA HIS A 60 2.07 6.00 9.50
C HIS A 60 2.28 4.48 9.42
N ARG A 61 1.35 3.71 9.99
CA ARG A 61 1.38 2.24 9.95
C ARG A 61 1.12 1.71 8.53
N GLU A 62 0.29 2.39 7.75
CA GLU A 62 0.10 2.09 6.33
C GLU A 62 1.38 2.34 5.53
N CYS A 63 2.13 3.43 5.81
CA CYS A 63 3.44 3.67 5.18
C CYS A 63 4.43 2.53 5.46
N ALA A 64 4.56 2.12 6.73
CA ALA A 64 5.42 0.99 7.12
C ALA A 64 4.96 -0.35 6.51
N LEU A 65 3.65 -0.53 6.31
CA LEU A 65 3.10 -1.70 5.64
C LEU A 65 3.42 -1.70 4.14
N ILE A 66 3.36 -0.55 3.47
CA ILE A 66 3.76 -0.40 2.06
C ILE A 66 5.23 -0.77 1.88
N GLU A 67 6.11 -0.23 2.72
CA GLU A 67 7.54 -0.59 2.72
C GLU A 67 7.73 -2.10 2.88
N SER A 68 7.04 -2.71 3.84
CA SER A 68 7.11 -4.15 4.09
C SER A 68 6.69 -4.97 2.87
N VAL A 69 5.64 -4.55 2.16
CA VAL A 69 5.15 -5.20 0.94
C VAL A 69 6.15 -5.03 -0.21
N CYS A 70 6.63 -3.81 -0.45
CA CYS A 70 7.60 -3.53 -1.50
C CYS A 70 8.87 -4.38 -1.32
N ASN A 71 9.35 -4.50 -0.08
CA ASN A 71 10.50 -5.35 0.25
C ASN A 71 10.27 -6.84 -0.03
N GLN A 72 9.04 -7.37 0.13
CA GLN A 72 8.74 -8.76 -0.22
C GLN A 72 8.59 -8.96 -1.74
N LEU A 73 8.21 -7.91 -2.47
CA LEU A 73 8.04 -7.94 -3.93
C LEU A 73 9.31 -7.53 -4.70
N ASP A 74 10.42 -7.28 -3.99
CA ASP A 74 11.67 -6.76 -4.57
C ASP A 74 11.47 -5.45 -5.36
N ILE A 75 10.56 -4.60 -4.87
CA ILE A 75 10.29 -3.28 -5.42
C ILE A 75 11.10 -2.25 -4.63
N GLU A 76 11.91 -1.45 -5.32
CA GLU A 76 12.65 -0.36 -4.69
C GLU A 76 11.68 0.63 -4.03
N PHE A 77 11.87 0.86 -2.73
CA PHE A 77 11.04 1.75 -1.93
C PHE A 77 11.88 2.83 -1.26
N CYS A 78 11.43 4.08 -1.34
CA CYS A 78 12.02 5.22 -0.64
C CYS A 78 10.94 6.05 0.04
N HIS A 79 11.15 6.45 1.28
CA HIS A 79 10.30 7.42 1.96
C HIS A 79 11.14 8.64 2.34
N TYR A 80 10.86 9.79 1.73
CA TYR A 80 11.39 11.08 2.15
C TYR A 80 10.36 11.80 3.01
N THR A 81 10.77 12.32 4.15
CA THR A 81 9.87 13.10 5.01
C THR A 81 10.42 14.49 5.28
N LEU A 82 9.54 15.48 5.13
CA LEU A 82 9.79 16.86 5.57
C LEU A 82 9.55 17.02 7.07
N ASN A 83 8.92 16.02 7.69
CA ASN A 83 8.68 16.03 9.11
C ASN A 83 9.97 15.72 9.86
N VAL A 84 10.15 16.40 10.98
CA VAL A 84 11.29 16.18 11.87
C VAL A 84 10.98 15.16 12.96
N ASP A 85 9.73 14.71 13.08
CA ASP A 85 9.29 13.75 14.10
C ASP A 85 9.87 12.33 13.86
N ALA A 86 9.43 11.36 14.67
CA ALA A 86 9.91 9.97 14.60
C ALA A 86 8.76 8.97 14.40
N LEU A 87 7.65 9.41 13.81
CA LEU A 87 6.42 8.64 13.80
C LEU A 87 6.48 7.45 12.82
N ILE A 88 7.21 7.57 11.70
CA ILE A 88 7.40 6.47 10.74
C ILE A 88 8.24 5.35 11.37
N GLU A 89 9.33 5.71 12.03
CA GLU A 89 10.22 4.78 12.71
C GLU A 89 9.49 4.07 13.85
N LYS A 90 8.69 4.82 14.63
CA LYS A 90 7.83 4.24 15.68
C LYS A 90 6.75 3.32 15.12
N ALA A 91 6.30 3.53 13.89
CA ALA A 91 5.38 2.64 13.20
C ALA A 91 6.07 1.36 12.68
N GLY A 92 7.41 1.33 12.68
CA GLY A 92 8.23 0.22 12.21
C GLY A 92 8.65 0.34 10.75
N GLY A 93 8.50 1.52 10.14
CA GLY A 93 9.05 1.82 8.81
C GLY A 93 10.36 2.58 8.89
N SER A 94 10.85 3.03 7.75
CA SER A 94 12.04 3.87 7.63
C SER A 94 11.79 5.10 6.75
N ALA A 95 12.34 6.25 7.14
CA ALA A 95 12.29 7.47 6.33
C ALA A 95 13.64 8.20 6.31
N GLN A 96 13.89 8.89 5.19
CA GLN A 96 14.96 9.86 5.05
C GLN A 96 14.42 11.25 5.41
N HIS A 97 14.90 11.80 6.52
CA HIS A 97 14.50 13.12 6.97
C HIS A 97 15.22 14.22 6.18
N VAL A 98 14.44 15.05 5.49
CA VAL A 98 14.96 16.16 4.67
C VAL A 98 15.57 17.26 5.54
N TYR A 99 14.97 17.54 6.71
CA TYR A 99 15.37 18.64 7.60
C TYR A 99 15.90 18.16 8.97
N GLY A 100 16.43 16.93 9.02
CA GLY A 100 16.89 16.28 10.25
C GLY A 100 15.76 15.64 11.07
N SER A 101 16.13 15.01 12.20
CA SER A 101 15.22 14.22 13.03
C SER A 101 15.33 14.59 14.51
N VAL A 102 14.19 14.56 15.21
CA VAL A 102 14.11 14.73 16.68
C VAL A 102 14.80 13.60 17.45
N GLN A 103 15.07 12.46 16.81
CA GLN A 103 15.90 11.41 17.42
C GLN A 103 17.37 11.83 17.54
N ALA A 104 17.80 12.82 16.75
CA ALA A 104 19.13 13.42 16.80
C ALA A 104 19.00 14.95 16.73
N PRO A 105 18.66 15.65 17.84
CA PRO A 105 18.33 17.08 17.81
C PRO A 105 19.37 18.00 17.15
N SER A 106 20.66 17.67 17.26
CA SER A 106 21.74 18.42 16.58
C SER A 106 21.64 18.37 15.05
N SER A 107 21.00 17.33 14.48
CA SER A 107 20.70 17.26 13.05
C SER A 107 19.69 18.32 12.61
N LEU A 108 18.73 18.67 13.48
CA LEU A 108 17.77 19.73 13.20
C LEU A 108 18.50 21.06 13.01
N VAL A 109 19.45 21.37 13.89
CA VAL A 109 20.26 22.59 13.81
C VAL A 109 21.12 22.58 12.54
N LYS A 110 21.76 21.44 12.24
CA LYS A 110 22.61 21.28 11.06
C LYS A 110 21.86 21.50 9.75
N PHE A 111 20.62 21.01 9.65
CA PHE A 111 19.84 21.03 8.41
C PHE A 111 18.72 22.08 8.39
N ARG A 112 18.69 23.00 9.37
CA ARG A 112 17.66 24.05 9.48
C ARG A 112 17.57 24.98 8.27
N SER A 113 18.71 25.26 7.63
CA SER A 113 18.81 26.22 6.51
C SER A 113 19.11 25.54 5.18
N MET A 114 19.62 24.31 5.21
CA MET A 114 19.98 23.55 4.02
C MET A 114 19.50 22.11 4.21
N PRO A 115 18.63 21.60 3.33
CA PRO A 115 18.11 20.25 3.49
C PRO A 115 19.25 19.24 3.36
N GLN A 116 19.14 18.15 4.13
CA GLN A 116 20.01 16.99 4.01
C GLN A 116 19.86 16.31 2.65
N VAL A 117 18.64 16.32 2.10
CA VAL A 117 18.30 15.75 0.80
C VAL A 117 17.61 16.82 -0.04
N ASP A 118 18.20 17.17 -1.17
CA ASP A 118 17.56 18.05 -2.15
C ASP A 118 16.64 17.24 -3.07
N LEU A 119 15.34 17.25 -2.77
CA LEU A 119 14.33 16.54 -3.55
C LEU A 119 14.20 17.07 -4.99
N SER A 120 14.61 18.31 -5.24
CA SER A 120 14.58 18.91 -6.58
C SER A 120 15.69 18.40 -7.50
N ALA A 121 16.72 17.78 -6.93
CA ALA A 121 17.86 17.22 -7.63
C ALA A 121 17.79 15.69 -7.79
N LEU A 122 16.70 15.05 -7.35
CA LEU A 122 16.50 13.62 -7.55
C LEU A 122 16.29 13.31 -9.03
N ASN A 123 16.98 12.27 -9.51
CA ASN A 123 16.77 11.76 -10.86
C ASN A 123 15.52 10.88 -10.87
N TRP A 124 14.51 11.26 -11.65
CA TRP A 124 13.26 10.52 -11.84
C TRP A 124 13.33 9.63 -13.08
N GLY A 125 12.63 8.49 -13.04
CA GLY A 125 12.52 7.53 -14.12
C GLY A 125 11.06 7.36 -14.58
N PRO A 126 10.85 6.80 -15.78
CA PRO A 126 9.53 6.68 -16.41
C PRO A 126 8.58 5.75 -15.68
N ASP A 127 9.10 4.79 -14.90
CA ASP A 127 8.26 3.85 -14.14
C ASP A 127 8.21 4.20 -12.65
N ASP A 128 8.64 5.39 -12.25
CA ASP A 128 8.54 5.80 -10.85
C ASP A 128 7.10 6.13 -10.49
N ILE A 129 6.69 5.73 -9.29
CA ILE A 129 5.37 6.06 -8.74
C ILE A 129 5.58 6.81 -7.44
N VAL A 130 5.14 8.07 -7.42
CA VAL A 130 5.38 9.00 -6.32
C VAL A 130 4.07 9.36 -5.63
N PHE A 131 4.04 9.20 -4.31
CA PHE A 131 2.89 9.53 -3.47
C PHE A 131 3.25 10.71 -2.56
N LEU A 132 2.56 11.84 -2.73
CA LEU A 132 2.69 13.01 -1.87
C LEU A 132 1.65 12.94 -0.74
N LEU A 133 2.10 12.94 0.52
CA LEU A 133 1.25 12.72 1.68
C LEU A 133 1.23 13.94 2.60
N GLY A 134 0.17 14.75 2.53
CA GLY A 134 -0.02 15.88 3.43
C GLY A 134 1.05 16.97 3.29
N VAL A 135 1.48 17.24 2.06
CA VAL A 135 2.55 18.22 1.76
C VAL A 135 1.94 19.50 1.18
N SER A 136 2.35 20.64 1.71
CA SER A 136 1.98 21.97 1.18
C SER A 136 3.13 22.58 0.36
N GLU A 137 2.79 23.54 -0.51
CA GLU A 137 3.75 24.33 -1.32
C GLU A 137 4.70 25.20 -0.46
N GLN A 138 4.43 25.34 0.84
CA GLN A 138 5.24 26.18 1.72
C GLN A 138 6.58 25.53 2.13
N GLY A 139 6.70 24.20 1.99
CA GLY A 139 7.89 23.45 2.42
C GLY A 139 8.77 22.90 1.29
N LEU A 140 8.27 22.89 0.06
CA LEU A 140 8.93 22.41 -1.15
C LEU A 140 8.32 23.08 -2.37
N PRO A 141 9.07 23.29 -3.47
CA PRO A 141 8.49 23.66 -4.75
C PRO A 141 7.79 22.43 -5.38
N LEU A 142 6.65 22.03 -4.82
CA LEU A 142 5.97 20.78 -5.21
C LEU A 142 5.52 20.82 -6.66
N ALA A 143 5.02 21.96 -7.15
CA ALA A 143 4.69 22.14 -8.56
C ALA A 143 5.88 21.82 -9.48
N TYR A 144 7.10 22.25 -9.10
CA TYR A 144 8.32 21.92 -9.84
C TYR A 144 8.67 20.43 -9.75
N ILE A 145 8.63 19.85 -8.55
CA ILE A 145 8.98 18.43 -8.34
C ILE A 145 8.02 17.53 -9.12
N THR A 146 6.72 17.78 -9.04
CA THR A 146 5.70 17.01 -9.77
C THR A 146 5.85 17.16 -11.28
N SER A 147 6.20 18.36 -11.78
CA SER A 147 6.54 18.57 -13.19
C SER A 147 7.79 17.80 -13.63
N CYS A 148 8.81 17.70 -12.79
CA CYS A 148 10.02 16.92 -13.09
C CYS A 148 9.72 15.42 -13.17
N ILE A 149 8.89 14.90 -12.27
CA ILE A 149 8.47 13.49 -12.28
C ILE A 149 7.68 13.18 -13.55
N ASP A 150 6.68 14.00 -13.87
CA ASP A 150 5.83 13.86 -15.06
C ASP A 150 6.65 13.95 -16.36
N SER A 151 7.59 14.90 -16.44
CA SER A 151 8.49 15.05 -17.59
C SER A 151 9.42 13.86 -17.79
N ALA A 152 9.75 13.12 -16.72
CA ALA A 152 10.51 11.88 -16.80
C ALA A 152 9.64 10.66 -17.16
N GLY A 153 8.31 10.82 -17.22
CA GLY A 153 7.32 9.77 -17.49
C GLY A 153 6.74 9.11 -16.24
N GLY A 154 7.14 9.54 -15.04
CA GLY A 154 6.67 8.96 -13.78
C GLY A 154 5.23 9.38 -13.43
N ASN A 155 4.64 8.67 -12.47
CA ASN A 155 3.27 8.90 -12.03
C ASN A 155 3.22 9.57 -10.65
N VAL A 156 2.35 10.57 -10.48
CA VAL A 156 2.19 11.30 -9.23
C VAL A 156 0.77 11.14 -8.67
N PHE A 157 0.69 10.81 -7.38
CA PHE A 157 -0.54 10.73 -6.61
C PHE A 157 -0.45 11.60 -5.35
N SER A 158 -1.31 12.61 -5.24
CA SER A 158 -1.28 13.57 -4.12
C SER A 158 -2.46 13.38 -3.19
N TYR A 159 -2.19 13.18 -1.89
CA TYR A 159 -3.19 13.00 -0.85
C TYR A 159 -3.11 14.19 0.09
N ASN A 160 -4.10 15.06 0.02
CA ASN A 160 -4.14 16.30 0.77
C ASN A 160 -5.57 16.63 1.23
N LEU A 161 -5.70 17.45 2.27
CA LEU A 161 -7.01 17.92 2.75
C LEU A 161 -7.72 18.81 1.73
N GLN A 162 -6.96 19.45 0.84
CA GLN A 162 -7.46 20.41 -0.15
C GLN A 162 -6.82 20.13 -1.51
N HIS A 163 -7.56 20.46 -2.57
CA HIS A 163 -7.07 20.42 -3.94
C HIS A 163 -6.10 21.57 -4.21
N ASN A 164 -5.06 21.33 -5.03
CA ASN A 164 -4.14 22.37 -5.50
C ASN A 164 -4.04 22.31 -7.03
N GLU A 165 -4.52 23.36 -7.70
CA GLU A 165 -4.56 23.44 -9.17
C GLU A 165 -3.18 23.43 -9.84
N GLU A 166 -2.12 23.73 -9.10
CA GLU A 166 -0.75 23.78 -9.62
C GLU A 166 -0.06 22.40 -9.64
N LEU A 167 -0.61 21.41 -8.94
CA LEU A 167 -0.01 20.07 -8.86
C LEU A 167 -0.40 19.20 -10.05
N ILE A 168 0.61 18.61 -10.68
CA ILE A 168 0.43 17.60 -11.73
C ILE A 168 0.15 16.23 -11.09
N GLY A 169 -0.64 15.42 -11.79
CA GLY A 169 -1.00 14.07 -11.39
C GLY A 169 -2.39 13.95 -10.78
N THR A 170 -2.68 12.78 -10.23
CA THR A 170 -3.99 12.50 -9.63
C THR A 170 -4.03 13.02 -8.19
N GLN A 171 -5.07 13.77 -7.84
CA GLN A 171 -5.25 14.30 -6.48
C GLN A 171 -6.42 13.62 -5.77
N ILE A 172 -6.16 13.10 -4.58
CA ILE A 172 -7.14 12.48 -3.68
C ILE A 172 -7.35 13.43 -2.51
N VAL A 173 -8.53 14.03 -2.45
CA VAL A 173 -8.84 15.06 -1.45
C VAL A 173 -9.56 14.45 -0.25
N GLY A 174 -9.01 14.66 0.95
CA GLY A 174 -9.61 14.23 2.22
C GLY A 174 -8.58 13.90 3.29
N ASP A 175 -9.05 13.57 4.49
CA ASP A 175 -8.18 13.16 5.61
C ASP A 175 -7.45 11.85 5.28
N LEU A 176 -6.13 11.84 5.45
CA LEU A 176 -5.27 10.68 5.18
C LEU A 176 -5.71 9.43 5.93
N SER A 177 -6.30 9.56 7.12
CA SER A 177 -6.81 8.44 7.91
C SER A 177 -7.93 7.67 7.19
N HIS A 178 -8.60 8.33 6.26
CA HIS A 178 -9.73 7.81 5.47
C HIS A 178 -9.37 7.57 4.01
N THR A 179 -8.49 8.37 3.41
CA THR A 179 -8.19 8.32 1.97
C THR A 179 -6.94 7.52 1.63
N PHE A 180 -6.02 7.33 2.57
CA PHE A 180 -4.74 6.66 2.35
C PHE A 180 -4.69 5.29 3.03
N SER A 181 -4.27 4.27 2.27
CA SER A 181 -4.00 2.92 2.79
C SER A 181 -3.03 2.19 1.88
N CYS A 182 -2.40 1.13 2.39
CA CYS A 182 -1.51 0.28 1.62
C CYS A 182 -2.23 -0.31 0.39
N ALA A 183 -3.46 -0.82 0.54
CA ALA A 183 -4.23 -1.36 -0.58
C ALA A 183 -4.50 -0.32 -1.69
N GLU A 184 -4.73 0.94 -1.31
CA GLU A 184 -4.93 2.01 -2.28
C GLU A 184 -3.65 2.30 -3.07
N VAL A 185 -2.49 2.32 -2.41
CA VAL A 185 -1.18 2.50 -3.06
C VAL A 185 -0.89 1.33 -3.99
N LEU A 186 -1.03 0.10 -3.50
CA LEU A 186 -0.69 -1.11 -4.24
C LEU A 186 -1.54 -1.30 -5.50
N ARG A 187 -2.78 -0.79 -5.55
CA ARG A 187 -3.61 -0.85 -6.78
C ARG A 187 -3.03 -0.05 -7.94
N ARG A 188 -2.12 0.90 -7.67
CA ARG A 188 -1.47 1.75 -8.67
C ARG A 188 -0.20 1.12 -9.21
N ILE A 189 0.29 0.05 -8.57
CA ILE A 189 1.54 -0.60 -8.91
C ILE A 189 1.23 -1.72 -9.90
N PRO A 190 1.69 -1.62 -11.15
CA PRO A 190 1.54 -2.71 -12.10
C PRO A 190 2.47 -3.86 -11.70
N LEU A 191 1.90 -4.96 -11.22
CA LEU A 191 2.65 -6.18 -10.96
C LEU A 191 2.64 -7.09 -12.19
N PRO A 192 3.78 -7.73 -12.52
CA PRO A 192 3.86 -8.61 -13.67
C PRO A 192 3.01 -9.88 -13.46
N ILE A 193 2.29 -10.26 -14.50
CA ILE A 193 1.51 -11.50 -14.56
C ILE A 193 2.02 -12.28 -15.78
N SER A 194 2.39 -13.53 -15.53
CA SER A 194 2.87 -14.46 -16.55
C SER A 194 1.74 -15.32 -17.06
N VAL A 195 1.92 -15.86 -18.26
CA VAL A 195 0.97 -16.77 -18.90
C VAL A 195 1.71 -18.05 -19.27
N ALA A 196 1.17 -19.21 -18.89
CA ALA A 196 1.72 -20.50 -19.27
C ALA A 196 0.62 -21.57 -19.46
N ASP A 197 0.84 -22.50 -20.39
CA ASP A 197 0.05 -23.72 -20.52
C ASP A 197 0.63 -24.80 -19.59
N PHE A 198 -0.16 -25.20 -18.60
CA PHE A 198 0.18 -26.28 -17.65
C PHE A 198 -0.26 -27.67 -18.15
N GLY A 199 -0.46 -27.84 -19.45
CA GLY A 199 -0.90 -29.10 -20.06
C GLY A 199 -2.39 -29.37 -19.90
N ILE A 200 -3.17 -28.35 -19.55
CA ILE A 200 -4.63 -28.41 -19.44
C ILE A 200 -5.33 -27.94 -20.72
N GLY A 201 -4.55 -27.57 -21.76
CA GLY A 201 -5.07 -27.10 -23.03
C GLY A 201 -5.62 -25.68 -22.98
N ALA A 202 -5.26 -24.92 -21.94
CA ALA A 202 -5.61 -23.53 -21.74
C ALA A 202 -4.45 -22.79 -21.06
N ASP A 203 -4.22 -21.57 -21.53
CA ASP A 203 -3.29 -20.64 -20.90
C ASP A 203 -3.80 -20.23 -19.52
N VAL A 204 -2.95 -20.35 -18.51
CA VAL A 204 -3.23 -19.92 -17.14
C VAL A 204 -2.40 -18.71 -16.81
N GLU A 205 -3.06 -17.67 -16.31
CA GLU A 205 -2.42 -16.46 -15.81
C GLU A 205 -1.95 -16.69 -14.36
N PHE A 206 -0.69 -16.38 -14.07
CA PHE A 206 -0.10 -16.62 -12.75
C PHE A 206 0.99 -15.61 -12.40
N ALA A 207 1.29 -15.50 -11.11
CA ALA A 207 2.44 -14.77 -10.62
C ALA A 207 3.10 -15.47 -9.44
N GLU A 208 4.38 -15.25 -9.26
CA GLU A 208 5.18 -15.82 -8.19
C GLU A 208 5.70 -14.71 -7.27
N PHE A 209 5.77 -14.99 -5.98
CA PHE A 209 6.29 -14.06 -4.98
C PHE A 209 6.76 -14.83 -3.75
N SER A 210 7.63 -14.19 -2.97
CA SER A 210 8.18 -14.82 -1.76
C SER A 210 7.78 -14.02 -0.52
N ILE A 211 7.42 -14.73 0.55
CA ILE A 211 7.23 -14.11 1.86
C ILE A 211 8.13 -14.81 2.87
N CYS A 212 9.08 -14.04 3.41
CA CYS A 212 10.04 -14.53 4.40
C CYS A 212 10.72 -15.85 3.98
N GLY A 213 11.11 -15.95 2.70
CA GLY A 213 11.78 -17.12 2.12
C GLY A 213 10.86 -18.32 1.85
N THR A 214 9.54 -18.17 1.92
CA THR A 214 8.58 -19.14 1.38
C THR A 214 8.04 -18.63 0.06
N ASP A 215 8.20 -19.41 -1.00
CA ASP A 215 7.72 -19.07 -2.34
C ASP A 215 6.26 -19.48 -2.49
N TYR A 216 5.47 -18.57 -3.05
CA TYR A 216 4.06 -18.72 -3.33
C TYR A 216 3.79 -18.44 -4.80
N THR A 217 2.76 -19.10 -5.32
CA THR A 217 2.23 -18.84 -6.65
C THR A 217 0.75 -18.51 -6.53
N ILE A 218 0.32 -17.42 -7.16
CA ILE A 218 -1.08 -17.05 -7.33
C ILE A 218 -1.50 -17.34 -8.78
N PHE A 219 -2.69 -17.89 -8.94
CA PHE A 219 -3.29 -18.25 -10.23
C PHE A 219 -4.60 -17.51 -10.43
N PHE A 220 -4.84 -17.11 -11.68
CA PHE A 220 -6.09 -16.54 -12.17
C PHE A 220 -6.62 -17.45 -13.27
N THR A 221 -7.71 -18.15 -12.98
CA THR A 221 -8.31 -19.13 -13.90
C THR A 221 -9.68 -18.64 -14.35
N GLY A 222 -9.88 -18.52 -15.66
CA GLY A 222 -11.17 -18.09 -16.22
C GLY A 222 -12.31 -19.06 -15.91
N TYR A 223 -13.55 -18.56 -15.98
CA TYR A 223 -14.79 -19.27 -15.68
C TYR A 223 -14.88 -20.70 -16.27
N GLU A 224 -14.45 -20.89 -17.52
CA GLU A 224 -14.54 -22.18 -18.22
C GLU A 224 -13.69 -23.29 -17.59
N ASN A 225 -12.59 -22.91 -16.93
CA ASN A 225 -11.63 -23.83 -16.30
C ASN A 225 -11.66 -23.75 -14.77
N SER A 226 -12.59 -22.96 -14.20
CA SER A 226 -12.76 -22.80 -12.77
C SER A 226 -13.18 -24.12 -12.12
N THR A 227 -12.60 -24.42 -10.97
CA THR A 227 -13.00 -25.57 -10.15
C THR A 227 -14.18 -25.27 -9.22
N VAL A 228 -14.50 -23.99 -9.04
CA VAL A 228 -15.67 -23.56 -8.27
C VAL A 228 -16.94 -24.02 -8.97
N ASN A 229 -17.88 -24.56 -8.20
CA ASN A 229 -19.21 -24.93 -8.68
C ASN A 229 -19.94 -23.75 -9.37
N PRO A 230 -20.46 -23.93 -10.61
CA PRO A 230 -21.22 -22.90 -11.33
C PRO A 230 -22.41 -22.30 -10.57
N ASP A 231 -23.09 -23.07 -9.72
CA ASP A 231 -24.20 -22.57 -8.90
C ASP A 231 -23.72 -21.55 -7.86
N MET A 232 -22.51 -21.75 -7.33
CA MET A 232 -21.90 -20.82 -6.38
C MET A 232 -21.44 -19.54 -7.06
N ILE A 233 -20.88 -19.64 -8.27
CA ILE A 233 -20.55 -18.49 -9.10
C ILE A 233 -21.82 -17.68 -9.39
N SER A 234 -22.91 -18.35 -9.76
CA SER A 234 -24.20 -17.72 -10.04
C SER A 234 -24.76 -17.00 -8.80
N SER A 235 -24.68 -17.62 -7.61
CA SER A 235 -25.11 -16.98 -6.36
C SER A 235 -24.23 -15.78 -5.98
N GLY A 236 -22.92 -15.86 -6.22
CA GLY A 236 -22.01 -14.73 -6.04
C GLY A 236 -22.36 -13.56 -6.96
N ALA A 237 -22.60 -13.85 -8.24
CA ALA A 237 -22.98 -12.88 -9.24
C ALA A 237 -24.31 -12.18 -8.90
N GLU A 238 -25.32 -12.92 -8.45
CA GLU A 238 -26.60 -12.36 -7.99
C GLU A 238 -26.40 -11.40 -6.80
N LYS A 239 -25.65 -11.81 -5.78
CA LYS A 239 -25.44 -10.98 -4.57
C LYS A 239 -24.56 -9.75 -4.81
N LEU A 240 -23.75 -9.75 -5.86
CA LEU A 240 -22.87 -8.65 -6.26
C LEU A 240 -23.40 -7.86 -7.47
N ASP A 241 -24.60 -8.18 -7.96
CA ASP A 241 -25.22 -7.56 -9.13
C ASP A 241 -24.28 -7.58 -10.36
N VAL A 242 -23.82 -8.79 -10.72
CA VAL A 242 -22.94 -9.04 -11.87
C VAL A 242 -23.73 -9.72 -12.97
N GLY A 243 -23.94 -9.01 -14.09
CA GLY A 243 -24.73 -9.53 -15.21
C GLY A 243 -23.98 -10.45 -16.17
N ASP A 244 -22.64 -10.41 -16.19
CA ASP A 244 -21.82 -11.18 -17.12
C ASP A 244 -20.86 -12.11 -16.36
N VAL A 245 -21.28 -13.38 -16.24
CA VAL A 245 -20.52 -14.42 -15.54
C VAL A 245 -19.39 -15.02 -16.38
N THR A 246 -19.35 -14.74 -17.69
CA THR A 246 -18.32 -15.31 -18.58
C THR A 246 -16.93 -14.70 -18.33
N ARG A 247 -16.89 -13.52 -17.71
CA ARG A 247 -15.67 -12.80 -17.33
C ARG A 247 -15.29 -12.98 -15.85
N VAL A 248 -15.75 -14.06 -15.24
CA VAL A 248 -15.40 -14.42 -13.86
C VAL A 248 -14.06 -15.13 -13.84
N PHE A 249 -13.25 -14.83 -12.82
CA PHE A 249 -11.98 -15.52 -12.57
C PHE A 249 -11.95 -16.15 -11.19
N GLU A 250 -11.52 -17.41 -11.12
CA GLU A 250 -11.11 -18.07 -9.88
C GLU A 250 -9.70 -17.65 -9.51
N VAL A 251 -9.52 -17.20 -8.26
CA VAL A 251 -8.22 -16.86 -7.68
C VAL A 251 -7.83 -17.93 -6.68
N LYS A 252 -6.66 -18.52 -6.90
CA LYS A 252 -6.03 -19.47 -5.97
C LYS A 252 -4.62 -19.07 -5.67
N PHE A 253 -4.15 -19.38 -4.47
CA PHE A 253 -2.74 -19.28 -4.14
C PHE A 253 -2.31 -20.49 -3.32
N ASP A 254 -1.07 -20.95 -3.54
CA ASP A 254 -0.46 -22.02 -2.77
C ASP A 254 1.07 -21.82 -2.69
N VAL A 255 1.74 -22.59 -1.84
CA VAL A 255 3.20 -22.65 -1.78
C VAL A 255 3.73 -23.27 -3.06
N SER A 256 4.73 -22.67 -3.70
CA SER A 256 5.21 -23.11 -5.02
C SER A 256 5.68 -24.57 -5.05
N GLN A 257 6.23 -25.05 -3.92
CA GLN A 257 6.63 -26.45 -3.75
C GLN A 257 5.47 -27.45 -3.90
N ASN A 258 4.24 -27.06 -3.53
CA ASN A 258 3.07 -27.92 -3.59
C ASN A 258 2.68 -28.24 -5.03
N ILE A 259 2.86 -27.26 -5.92
CA ILE A 259 2.63 -27.40 -7.36
C ILE A 259 3.64 -28.38 -7.94
N GLY A 260 4.94 -28.16 -7.71
CA GLY A 260 6.01 -29.01 -8.25
C GLY A 260 5.94 -30.47 -7.81
N ASN A 261 5.40 -30.74 -6.62
CA ASN A 261 5.24 -32.08 -6.08
C ASN A 261 3.89 -32.73 -6.39
N ASN A 262 2.98 -32.03 -7.08
CA ASN A 262 1.59 -32.44 -7.27
C ASN A 262 0.88 -32.80 -5.95
N THR A 263 1.20 -32.07 -4.88
CA THR A 263 0.64 -32.24 -3.54
C THR A 263 -0.14 -30.99 -3.18
N ALA A 264 -1.46 -31.04 -3.15
CA ALA A 264 -2.28 -29.87 -2.87
C ALA A 264 -2.22 -29.46 -1.39
N TYR A 265 -2.05 -28.15 -1.13
CA TYR A 265 -2.30 -27.52 0.18
C TYR A 265 -1.48 -28.05 1.37
N MET A 266 -0.23 -28.45 1.16
CA MET A 266 0.66 -28.67 2.31
C MET A 266 1.02 -27.31 2.93
N ARG A 267 0.75 -27.16 4.23
CA ARG A 267 1.09 -25.95 4.97
C ARG A 267 2.60 -25.65 4.86
N PRO A 268 3.02 -24.38 4.84
CA PRO A 268 4.43 -24.03 4.95
C PRO A 268 5.04 -24.62 6.23
N LYS A 269 6.34 -24.94 6.20
CA LYS A 269 7.04 -25.48 7.38
C LYS A 269 7.00 -24.53 8.58
N ARG A 270 6.93 -23.22 8.30
CA ARG A 270 6.85 -22.14 9.29
C ARG A 270 5.48 -21.47 9.21
N ASN A 271 4.80 -21.36 10.34
CA ASN A 271 3.58 -20.56 10.42
C ASN A 271 3.92 -19.07 10.31
N LEU A 272 3.17 -18.34 9.50
CA LEU A 272 3.26 -16.89 9.42
C LEU A 272 2.65 -16.25 10.69
N SER A 273 3.30 -15.21 11.20
CA SER A 273 2.75 -14.32 12.21
C SER A 273 1.60 -13.48 11.64
N PHE A 274 0.84 -12.82 12.51
CA PHE A 274 -0.26 -11.96 12.09
C PHE A 274 0.20 -10.82 11.15
N LYS A 275 1.39 -10.24 11.40
CA LYS A 275 1.95 -9.18 10.55
C LYS A 275 2.31 -9.71 9.15
N GLU A 276 2.92 -10.89 9.08
CA GLU A 276 3.29 -11.52 7.81
C GLU A 276 2.04 -11.99 7.02
N LEU A 277 1.00 -12.45 7.71
CA LEU A 277 -0.30 -12.71 7.09
C LEU A 277 -0.92 -11.44 6.51
N ASN A 278 -0.81 -10.30 7.19
CA ASN A 278 -1.30 -9.03 6.65
C ASN A 278 -0.55 -8.65 5.36
N VAL A 279 0.77 -8.79 5.34
CA VAL A 279 1.61 -8.55 4.14
C VAL A 279 1.21 -9.48 3.00
N LEU A 280 1.04 -10.78 3.27
CA LEU A 280 0.52 -11.75 2.28
C LEU A 280 -0.81 -11.28 1.70
N GLY A 281 -1.72 -10.82 2.55
CA GLY A 281 -3.01 -10.34 2.11
C GLY A 281 -2.92 -9.12 1.18
N GLN A 282 -2.04 -8.17 1.49
CA GLN A 282 -1.80 -7.00 0.65
C GLN A 282 -1.20 -7.39 -0.71
N ILE A 283 -0.26 -8.34 -0.74
CA ILE A 283 0.35 -8.84 -1.98
C ILE A 283 -0.70 -9.51 -2.88
N LEU A 284 -1.52 -10.40 -2.31
CA LEU A 284 -2.58 -11.07 -3.07
C LEU A 284 -3.57 -10.06 -3.67
N MET A 285 -3.96 -9.04 -2.90
CA MET A 285 -4.80 -7.97 -3.40
C MET A 285 -4.12 -7.16 -4.51
N ALA A 286 -2.83 -6.84 -4.37
CA ALA A 286 -2.06 -6.11 -5.38
C ALA A 286 -2.04 -6.86 -6.73
N TYR A 287 -1.87 -8.19 -6.70
CA TYR A 287 -1.95 -9.01 -7.90
C TYR A 287 -3.37 -9.04 -8.49
N ILE A 288 -4.42 -9.15 -7.68
CA ILE A 288 -5.81 -9.07 -8.15
C ILE A 288 -6.09 -7.71 -8.82
N TYR A 289 -5.59 -6.60 -8.24
CA TYR A 289 -5.69 -5.27 -8.85
C TYR A 289 -4.93 -5.19 -10.19
N SER A 290 -3.70 -5.69 -10.22
CA SER A 290 -2.87 -5.69 -11.43
C SER A 290 -3.51 -6.51 -12.54
N HIS A 291 -4.04 -7.69 -12.22
CA HIS A 291 -4.80 -8.54 -13.14
C HIS A 291 -6.03 -7.79 -13.66
N TYR A 292 -6.83 -7.18 -12.79
CA TYR A 292 -7.98 -6.41 -13.21
C TYR A 292 -7.62 -5.24 -14.14
N ALA A 293 -6.55 -4.51 -13.82
CA ALA A 293 -6.11 -3.35 -14.59
C ALA A 293 -5.57 -3.75 -15.97
N CYS A 294 -4.80 -4.84 -16.06
CA CYS A 294 -4.09 -5.24 -17.27
C CYS A 294 -4.85 -6.25 -18.12
N SER A 295 -5.82 -6.98 -17.57
CA SER A 295 -6.56 -8.00 -18.30
C SER A 295 -7.42 -7.38 -19.40
N GLU A 296 -7.26 -7.88 -20.62
CA GLU A 296 -7.99 -7.42 -21.81
C GLU A 296 -9.50 -7.66 -21.68
N VAL A 297 -9.88 -8.78 -21.06
CA VAL A 297 -11.30 -9.15 -20.89
C VAL A 297 -11.99 -8.31 -19.82
N LYS A 298 -11.26 -7.58 -18.97
CA LYS A 298 -11.79 -6.80 -17.84
C LYS A 298 -12.70 -7.64 -16.93
N PRO A 299 -12.11 -8.41 -15.98
CA PRO A 299 -12.84 -9.33 -15.11
C PRO A 299 -14.07 -8.69 -14.46
N SER A 300 -15.22 -9.38 -14.51
CA SER A 300 -16.48 -8.88 -13.94
C SER A 300 -16.62 -9.16 -12.44
N MET A 301 -15.97 -10.23 -11.97
CA MET A 301 -15.94 -10.68 -10.59
C MET A 301 -14.78 -11.67 -10.39
N TYR A 302 -14.23 -11.69 -9.19
CA TYR A 302 -13.30 -12.72 -8.75
C TYR A 302 -13.94 -13.60 -7.71
N VAL A 303 -13.54 -14.87 -7.72
CA VAL A 303 -14.02 -15.86 -6.79
C VAL A 303 -12.85 -16.58 -6.15
N ALA A 304 -12.92 -16.80 -4.84
CA ALA A 304 -11.91 -17.57 -4.13
C ALA A 304 -12.59 -18.60 -3.23
N GLU A 305 -12.11 -19.84 -3.31
CA GLU A 305 -12.50 -20.93 -2.44
C GLU A 305 -11.25 -21.47 -1.74
N ALA A 306 -11.35 -21.67 -0.42
CA ALA A 306 -10.30 -22.38 0.31
C ALA A 306 -10.78 -23.79 0.66
N SER A 307 -10.04 -24.81 0.21
CA SER A 307 -10.28 -26.19 0.64
C SER A 307 -9.99 -26.40 2.13
N TYR A 308 -9.16 -25.55 2.74
CA TYR A 308 -8.89 -25.56 4.19
C TYR A 308 -9.74 -24.49 4.90
N PRO A 309 -10.71 -24.88 5.77
CA PRO A 309 -11.65 -23.94 6.38
C PRO A 309 -11.01 -22.77 7.14
N GLU A 310 -9.83 -22.96 7.71
CA GLU A 310 -9.10 -21.96 8.47
C GLU A 310 -8.50 -20.85 7.56
N LEU A 311 -8.32 -21.12 6.26
CA LEU A 311 -8.00 -20.10 5.25
C LEU A 311 -9.21 -19.22 4.92
N ASN A 312 -10.45 -19.67 5.16
CA ASN A 312 -11.63 -18.80 5.01
C ASN A 312 -11.61 -17.64 6.01
N ALA A 313 -11.07 -17.87 7.21
CA ALA A 313 -10.87 -16.79 8.17
C ALA A 313 -9.82 -15.77 7.68
N PHE A 314 -8.84 -16.21 6.88
CA PHE A 314 -7.88 -15.32 6.23
C PHE A 314 -8.52 -14.50 5.11
N TYR A 315 -9.24 -15.12 4.17
CA TYR A 315 -9.97 -14.41 3.12
C TYR A 315 -11.04 -13.47 3.68
N ARG A 316 -11.69 -13.84 4.79
CA ARG A 316 -12.62 -12.96 5.52
C ARG A 316 -11.92 -11.73 6.09
N ARG A 317 -10.73 -11.90 6.68
CA ARG A 317 -9.94 -10.77 7.18
C ARG A 317 -9.46 -9.87 6.05
N LEU A 318 -8.97 -10.47 4.96
CA LEU A 318 -8.56 -9.78 3.73
C LEU A 318 -9.72 -8.93 3.17
N ALA A 319 -10.90 -9.52 3.05
CA ALA A 319 -12.11 -8.85 2.59
C ALA A 319 -12.58 -7.71 3.50
N ASN A 320 -12.42 -7.85 4.82
CA ASN A 320 -12.84 -6.86 5.81
C ASN A 320 -11.74 -5.83 6.15
N CYS A 321 -10.59 -5.87 5.45
CA CYS A 321 -9.60 -4.80 5.57
C CYS A 321 -10.18 -3.52 4.95
N HIS A 322 -10.12 -2.39 5.65
CA HIS A 322 -10.68 -1.11 5.21
C HIS A 322 -10.30 -0.70 3.78
N GLY A 323 -9.09 -1.04 3.32
CA GLY A 323 -8.65 -0.75 1.94
C GLY A 323 -9.33 -1.62 0.88
N VAL A 324 -9.83 -2.80 1.23
CA VAL A 324 -10.63 -3.66 0.34
C VAL A 324 -12.09 -3.21 0.33
N GLU A 325 -12.68 -2.86 1.47
CA GLU A 325 -14.06 -2.32 1.54
C GLU A 325 -14.26 -1.04 0.70
N LEU A 326 -13.22 -0.21 0.59
CA LEU A 326 -13.25 1.03 -0.19
C LEU A 326 -13.20 0.80 -1.72
N LEU A 327 -12.71 -0.36 -2.16
CA LEU A 327 -12.33 -0.60 -3.57
C LEU A 327 -13.01 -1.85 -4.17
N TRP A 328 -13.57 -2.72 -3.33
CA TRP A 328 -14.26 -3.94 -3.71
C TRP A 328 -15.53 -4.14 -2.90
N VAL A 329 -16.60 -4.52 -3.60
CA VAL A 329 -17.76 -5.11 -2.95
C VAL A 329 -17.45 -6.59 -2.69
N HIS A 330 -17.37 -6.96 -1.42
CA HIS A 330 -17.19 -8.35 -1.00
C HIS A 330 -18.48 -8.98 -0.49
N ARG A 331 -18.68 -10.25 -0.82
CA ARG A 331 -19.72 -11.10 -0.22
C ARG A 331 -19.16 -12.47 0.13
N LEU A 332 -19.42 -12.90 1.36
CA LEU A 332 -19.30 -14.30 1.75
C LEU A 332 -20.54 -15.06 1.24
N ILE A 333 -20.33 -16.10 0.45
CA ILE A 333 -21.37 -17.02 0.01
C ILE A 333 -21.20 -18.29 0.83
N ASN A 334 -22.21 -18.57 1.65
CA ASN A 334 -22.27 -19.81 2.41
C ASN A 334 -22.36 -20.98 1.44
N ASN A 335 -21.46 -21.94 1.55
CA ASN A 335 -21.54 -23.19 0.81
C ASN A 335 -22.57 -24.10 1.50
N PRO A 336 -23.75 -24.37 0.91
CA PRO A 336 -24.76 -25.24 1.52
C PRO A 336 -24.32 -26.71 1.57
N HIS A 337 -23.25 -27.04 0.86
CA HIS A 337 -22.64 -28.36 0.79
C HIS A 337 -21.27 -28.39 1.46
N GLN A 338 -21.06 -27.68 2.59
CA GLN A 338 -19.85 -27.80 3.42
C GLN A 338 -19.55 -29.29 3.71
N GLN A 339 -18.77 -29.91 2.85
CA GLN A 339 -18.17 -31.22 3.05
C GLN A 339 -16.74 -30.99 3.51
N ARG A 340 -16.09 -32.02 4.05
CA ARG A 340 -14.70 -31.97 4.55
C ARG A 340 -13.64 -31.50 3.53
N ILE A 341 -14.03 -31.24 2.28
CA ILE A 341 -13.16 -30.93 1.14
C ILE A 341 -13.43 -29.56 0.48
N SER A 342 -14.50 -28.85 0.85
CA SER A 342 -14.88 -27.56 0.24
C SER A 342 -15.31 -26.54 1.31
N GLY A 343 -14.64 -25.38 1.35
CA GLY A 343 -14.87 -24.34 2.35
C GLY A 343 -15.98 -23.34 1.99
N ASP A 344 -16.02 -22.23 2.75
CA ASP A 344 -16.81 -21.05 2.40
C ASP A 344 -16.22 -20.35 1.17
N PHE A 345 -17.07 -19.62 0.46
CA PHE A 345 -16.72 -18.98 -0.80
C PHE A 345 -16.76 -17.47 -0.70
N HIS A 346 -15.74 -16.82 -1.26
CA HIS A 346 -15.61 -15.38 -1.27
C HIS A 346 -15.74 -14.86 -2.69
N ALA A 347 -16.71 -13.97 -2.91
CA ALA A 347 -16.87 -13.25 -4.18
C ALA A 347 -16.48 -11.78 -4.00
N PHE A 348 -15.76 -11.25 -4.99
CA PHE A 348 -15.25 -9.89 -5.02
C PHE A 348 -15.60 -9.23 -6.35
N LYS A 349 -16.13 -8.01 -6.32
CA LYS A 349 -16.37 -7.17 -7.51
C LYS A 349 -15.72 -5.81 -7.30
N PRO A 350 -15.04 -5.23 -8.30
CA PRO A 350 -14.50 -3.87 -8.17
C PRO A 350 -15.64 -2.88 -7.89
N THR A 351 -15.44 -1.92 -6.99
CA THR A 351 -16.35 -0.77 -6.86
C THR A 351 -16.10 0.16 -8.05
N SER A 352 -16.89 -0.05 -9.11
CA SER A 352 -17.11 0.81 -10.30
C SER A 352 -15.95 1.67 -10.78
#